data_AF-A0AAD6JMF4-F1
#
_entry.id   AF-A0AAD6JMF4-F1
#
_cell.length_a   1.000
_cell.length_b   1.000
_cell.length_c   1.000
_cell.angle_alpha   90.00
_cell.angle_beta   90.00
_cell.angle_gamma   90.00
#
_symmetry.space_group_name_H-M   'P 1'
#
loop_
_entity.id
_entity.type
_entity.pdbx_description
1 polymer ?
#
loop_
_entity_poly.entity_id
_entity_poly.type
_entity_poly.pdbx_seq_one_letter_code
_entity_poly.pdbx_strand_id
1 'polypeptide(L)'
;MFIITMYVNNCPKKSLSCIARFLGRFSFQPFKENPLLGPSSMTLQKMGALDVKKVVDGHQGWRLISCNWLHGGVFHLLANMLSILVIGIRLEQEFGFVKVGLLYIISGFGGSLLSALFIQSNISVGASGALFGLLGGMLSELITNWTIYANKVAAFITLVVIIAVNLAVGILPHIDNFAHIGGFLSGFLLGFVFLIRPQFGWFGQGYAPLGYIPSLSKI
;
A
#
# COMPACT_ATOMS: atom_id res chain seq x y z
N MET A 1 -9.68 11.60 -3.35
CA MET A 1 -8.57 12.37 -3.97
C MET A 1 -8.59 12.35 -5.50
N PHE A 2 -8.69 11.20 -6.17
CA PHE A 2 -8.69 11.12 -7.65
C PHE A 2 -9.70 12.07 -8.33
N ILE A 3 -10.95 12.13 -7.85
CA ILE A 3 -11.98 13.04 -8.36
C ILE A 3 -11.53 14.51 -8.26
N ILE A 4 -10.92 14.90 -7.14
CA ILE A 4 -10.40 16.26 -6.94
C ILE A 4 -9.25 16.54 -7.91
N THR A 5 -8.33 15.59 -8.09
CA THR A 5 -7.26 15.69 -9.08
C THR A 5 -7.81 15.88 -10.49
N MET A 6 -8.85 15.15 -10.87
CA MET A 6 -9.51 15.30 -12.18
C MET A 6 -10.22 16.65 -12.31
N TYR A 7 -10.85 17.14 -11.24
CA TYR A 7 -11.47 18.46 -11.20
C TYR A 7 -10.44 19.59 -11.46
N VAL A 8 -9.24 19.47 -10.88
CA VAL A 8 -8.11 20.40 -11.08
C VAL A 8 -7.45 20.21 -12.45
N ASN A 9 -7.43 18.98 -12.97
CA ASN A 9 -6.86 18.66 -14.28
C ASN A 9 -7.58 19.43 -15.38
N ASN A 10 -8.92 19.30 -15.46
CA ASN A 10 -9.78 19.98 -16.42
C ASN A 10 -9.20 19.98 -17.84
N CYS A 11 -9.06 18.79 -18.43
CA CYS A 11 -8.45 18.60 -19.76
C CYS A 11 -9.08 19.51 -20.84
N PRO A 12 -10.42 19.61 -20.99
CA PRO A 12 -11.02 20.36 -22.09
C PRO A 12 -10.73 21.86 -22.07
N LYS A 13 -10.36 22.43 -20.91
CA LYS A 13 -9.95 23.84 -20.80
C LYS A 13 -8.50 24.07 -21.23
N LYS A 14 -7.66 23.02 -21.22
CA LYS A 14 -6.21 23.11 -21.43
C LYS A 14 -5.73 22.45 -22.74
N SER A 15 -6.54 21.57 -23.33
CA SER A 15 -6.17 20.80 -24.52
C SER A 15 -7.36 20.57 -25.44
N LEU A 16 -7.09 20.51 -26.75
CA LEU A 16 -8.04 20.14 -27.79
C LEU A 16 -8.14 18.62 -28.00
N SER A 17 -7.24 17.83 -27.42
CA SER A 17 -7.24 16.38 -27.49
C SER A 17 -7.40 15.81 -26.09
N CYS A 18 -8.61 15.31 -25.78
CA CYS A 18 -8.97 14.70 -24.50
C CYS A 18 -9.80 13.44 -24.76
N ILE A 19 -9.66 12.44 -23.90
CA ILE A 19 -10.45 11.21 -23.95
C ILE A 19 -11.71 11.37 -23.11
N ALA A 20 -12.80 10.75 -23.56
CA ALA A 20 -14.11 10.77 -22.87
C ALA A 20 -14.66 12.19 -22.64
N ARG A 21 -14.67 13.02 -23.71
CA ARG A 21 -15.13 14.42 -23.67
C ARG A 21 -16.54 14.61 -23.09
N PHE A 22 -17.42 13.62 -23.20
CA PHE A 22 -18.75 13.64 -22.61
C PHE A 22 -18.75 13.80 -21.08
N LEU A 23 -17.62 13.50 -20.41
CA LEU A 23 -17.42 13.72 -18.97
C LEU A 23 -17.12 15.19 -18.61
N GLY A 24 -17.07 16.09 -19.60
CA GLY A 24 -16.80 17.51 -19.39
C GLY A 24 -15.48 17.72 -18.66
N ARG A 25 -15.51 18.47 -17.55
CA ARG A 25 -14.32 18.79 -16.73
C ARG A 25 -13.52 17.54 -16.30
N PHE A 26 -14.15 16.38 -16.19
CA PHE A 26 -13.52 15.13 -15.76
C PHE A 26 -12.95 14.29 -16.91
N SER A 27 -12.83 14.85 -18.12
CA SER A 27 -12.19 14.19 -19.25
C SER A 27 -10.72 13.87 -18.96
N PHE A 28 -10.24 12.76 -19.52
CA PHE A 28 -8.87 12.26 -19.34
C PHE A 28 -7.90 12.87 -20.35
N GLN A 29 -6.62 12.88 -19.99
CA GLN A 29 -5.54 13.18 -20.94
C GLN A 29 -5.48 12.13 -22.06
N PRO A 30 -4.96 12.47 -23.25
CA PRO A 30 -4.82 11.52 -24.35
C PRO A 30 -3.86 10.38 -23.97
N PHE A 31 -4.03 9.20 -24.57
CA PHE A 31 -3.23 8.01 -24.26
C PHE A 31 -1.72 8.20 -24.48
N LYS A 32 -1.35 9.13 -25.37
CA LYS A 32 0.05 9.51 -25.59
C LYS A 32 0.69 10.16 -24.36
N GLU A 33 -0.11 10.85 -23.54
CA GLU A 33 0.35 11.50 -22.31
C GLU A 33 0.11 10.63 -21.08
N ASN A 34 -1.07 10.02 -20.98
CA ASN A 34 -1.42 9.16 -19.85
C ASN A 34 -2.21 7.93 -20.31
N PRO A 35 -1.56 6.75 -20.42
CA PRO A 35 -2.22 5.53 -20.85
C PRO A 35 -3.23 4.98 -19.82
N LEU A 36 -3.17 5.44 -18.56
CA LEU A 36 -3.94 4.88 -17.44
C LEU A 36 -5.35 5.50 -17.29
N LEU A 37 -5.80 6.30 -18.26
CA LEU A 37 -7.03 7.11 -18.19
C LEU A 37 -7.00 8.04 -16.96
N GLY A 38 -6.20 9.10 -17.03
CA GLY A 38 -5.94 9.95 -15.88
C GLY A 38 -5.62 11.41 -16.19
N PRO A 39 -5.19 12.16 -15.16
CA PRO A 39 -4.79 13.55 -15.26
C PRO A 39 -3.37 13.69 -15.85
N SER A 40 -2.94 14.92 -16.11
CA SER A 40 -1.55 15.19 -16.51
C SER A 40 -0.57 15.05 -15.34
N SER A 41 0.69 14.71 -15.64
CA SER A 41 1.78 14.68 -14.65
C SER A 41 1.95 16.02 -13.94
N MET A 42 1.77 17.13 -14.65
CA MET A 42 1.78 18.49 -14.09
C MET A 42 0.69 18.67 -13.03
N THR A 43 -0.52 18.14 -13.28
CA THR A 43 -1.61 18.20 -12.30
C THR A 43 -1.28 17.37 -11.06
N LEU A 44 -0.72 16.16 -11.24
CA LEU A 44 -0.29 15.33 -10.11
C LEU A 44 0.78 16.02 -9.27
N GLN A 45 1.79 16.63 -9.89
CA GLN A 45 2.80 17.44 -9.19
C GLN A 45 2.17 18.59 -8.41
N LYS A 46 1.19 19.29 -9.00
CA LYS A 46 0.46 20.36 -8.30
C LYS A 46 -0.30 19.83 -7.08
N MET A 47 -0.91 18.65 -7.21
CA MET A 47 -1.72 18.04 -6.16
C MET A 47 -0.92 17.39 -5.02
N GLY A 48 0.41 17.26 -5.16
CA GLY A 48 1.24 16.68 -4.11
C GLY A 48 1.94 15.38 -4.47
N ALA A 49 2.12 15.08 -5.76
CA ALA A 49 2.98 13.96 -6.17
C ALA A 49 4.39 14.12 -5.60
N LEU A 50 5.03 12.98 -5.35
CA LEU A 50 6.41 12.96 -4.92
C LEU A 50 7.29 13.42 -6.08
N ASP A 51 8.05 14.47 -5.82
CA ASP A 51 8.97 15.11 -6.76
C ASP A 51 10.19 15.53 -5.93
N VAL A 52 11.33 14.86 -6.15
CA VAL A 52 12.51 14.99 -5.30
C VAL A 52 13.04 16.42 -5.28
N LYS A 53 13.03 17.12 -6.43
CA LYS A 53 13.47 18.51 -6.49
C LYS A 53 12.59 19.40 -5.61
N LYS A 54 11.28 19.17 -5.59
CA LYS A 54 10.37 19.93 -4.72
C LYS A 54 10.52 19.57 -3.24
N VAL A 55 10.87 18.32 -2.93
CA VAL A 55 11.12 17.88 -1.55
C VAL A 55 12.40 18.51 -1.02
N VAL A 56 13.50 18.40 -1.77
CA VAL A 56 14.84 18.84 -1.34
C VAL A 56 14.99 20.35 -1.47
N ASP A 57 14.81 20.90 -2.67
CA ASP A 57 15.07 22.32 -2.95
C ASP A 57 13.89 23.20 -2.52
N GLY A 58 12.67 22.67 -2.61
CA GLY A 58 11.44 23.37 -2.23
C GLY A 58 11.01 23.18 -0.78
N HIS A 59 11.74 22.37 0.01
CA HIS A 59 11.42 21.99 1.38
C HIS A 59 9.99 21.41 1.57
N GLN A 60 9.45 20.75 0.55
CA GLN A 60 8.07 20.23 0.55
C GLN A 60 8.01 18.77 1.04
N GLY A 61 8.53 18.51 2.24
CA GLY A 61 8.61 17.16 2.84
C GLY A 61 7.26 16.44 2.99
N TRP A 62 6.17 17.20 3.10
CA TRP A 62 4.80 16.66 3.13
C TRP A 62 4.45 15.82 1.88
N ARG A 63 5.17 16.00 0.76
CA ARG A 63 5.00 15.21 -0.47
C ARG A 63 5.32 13.73 -0.30
N LEU A 64 6.18 13.37 0.66
CA LEU A 64 6.49 11.98 1.02
C LEU A 64 5.28 11.25 1.62
N ILE A 65 4.30 12.01 2.11
CA ILE A 65 3.07 11.46 2.67
C ILE A 65 1.95 11.60 1.63
N SER A 66 1.73 12.80 1.10
CA SER A 66 0.57 13.07 0.23
C SER A 66 0.54 12.23 -1.06
N CYS A 67 1.70 11.83 -1.59
CA CYS A 67 1.78 11.03 -2.81
C CYS A 67 1.03 9.69 -2.70
N ASN A 68 0.92 9.13 -1.49
CA ASN A 68 0.24 7.85 -1.23
C ASN A 68 -1.28 7.90 -1.49
N TRP A 69 -1.89 9.09 -1.54
CA TRP A 69 -3.32 9.26 -1.82
C TRP A 69 -3.62 9.68 -3.27
N LEU A 70 -2.60 9.99 -4.06
CA LEU A 70 -2.75 10.36 -5.46
C LEU A 70 -2.65 9.14 -6.36
N HIS A 71 -3.37 9.15 -7.47
CA HIS A 71 -3.37 8.03 -8.41
C HIS A 71 -3.24 8.56 -9.84
N GLY A 72 -2.41 7.87 -10.62
CA GLY A 72 -2.06 8.25 -11.98
C GLY A 72 -3.20 8.05 -12.99
N GLY A 73 -4.22 7.25 -12.69
CA GLY A 73 -5.32 6.96 -13.60
C GLY A 73 -6.34 6.00 -13.01
N VAL A 74 -7.44 5.77 -13.73
CA VAL A 74 -8.54 4.90 -13.29
C VAL A 74 -8.07 3.46 -13.10
N PHE A 75 -7.34 2.88 -14.06
CA PHE A 75 -6.86 1.50 -13.94
C PHE A 75 -5.93 1.33 -12.74
N HIS A 76 -5.03 2.29 -12.52
CA HIS A 76 -4.12 2.29 -11.38
C HIS A 76 -4.86 2.40 -10.04
N LEU A 77 -5.89 3.26 -9.97
CA LEU A 77 -6.74 3.38 -8.79
C LEU A 77 -7.49 2.08 -8.49
N LEU A 78 -8.17 1.51 -9.48
CA LEU A 78 -8.97 0.30 -9.31
C LEU A 78 -8.12 -0.88 -8.85
N ALA A 79 -6.95 -1.08 -9.46
CA ALA A 79 -6.02 -2.13 -9.06
C ALA A 79 -5.60 -1.97 -7.58
N ASN A 80 -5.18 -0.78 -7.17
CA ASN A 80 -4.79 -0.53 -5.78
C ASN A 80 -5.95 -0.75 -4.80
N MET A 81 -7.14 -0.22 -5.11
CA MET A 81 -8.28 -0.34 -4.20
C MET A 81 -8.73 -1.79 -4.05
N LEU A 82 -8.72 -2.58 -5.13
CA LEU A 82 -9.04 -4.00 -5.06
C LEU A 82 -8.00 -4.76 -4.21
N SER A 83 -6.71 -4.52 -4.44
CA SER A 83 -5.66 -5.18 -3.67
C SER A 83 -5.69 -4.81 -2.19
N ILE A 84 -5.87 -3.53 -1.88
CA ILE A 84 -6.00 -3.04 -0.49
C ILE A 84 -7.25 -3.62 0.16
N LEU A 85 -8.37 -3.74 -0.56
CA LEU A 85 -9.59 -4.32 0.01
C LEU A 85 -9.38 -5.80 0.36
N VAL A 86 -8.80 -6.59 -0.54
CA VAL A 86 -8.57 -8.03 -0.32
C VAL A 86 -7.58 -8.26 0.83
N ILE A 87 -6.43 -7.58 0.80
CA ILE A 87 -5.36 -7.76 1.79
C ILE A 87 -5.71 -7.09 3.12
N GLY A 88 -6.26 -5.87 3.04
CA GLY A 88 -6.62 -5.05 4.19
C GLY A 88 -7.73 -5.70 5.02
N ILE A 89 -8.82 -6.18 4.41
CA ILE A 89 -9.89 -6.87 5.15
C ILE A 89 -9.32 -8.09 5.90
N ARG A 90 -8.46 -8.88 5.24
CA ARG A 90 -7.85 -10.05 5.86
C ARG A 90 -7.02 -9.67 7.09
N LEU A 91 -6.13 -8.68 6.97
CA LEU A 91 -5.29 -8.23 8.08
C LEU A 91 -6.11 -7.55 9.19
N GLU A 92 -7.12 -6.76 8.83
CA GLU A 92 -7.96 -6.01 9.77
C GLU A 92 -8.80 -6.95 10.63
N GLN A 93 -9.35 -8.02 10.05
CA GLN A 93 -10.09 -9.06 10.79
C GLN A 93 -9.22 -9.75 11.85
N GLU A 94 -7.90 -9.83 11.64
CA GLU A 94 -7.00 -10.55 12.53
C GLU A 94 -6.30 -9.66 13.54
N PHE A 95 -5.94 -8.44 13.16
CA PHE A 95 -5.09 -7.55 13.96
C PHE A 95 -5.78 -6.24 14.37
N GLY A 96 -6.96 -5.96 13.81
CA GLY A 96 -7.71 -4.73 14.04
C GLY A 96 -7.24 -3.56 13.17
N PHE A 97 -8.16 -2.64 12.91
CA PHE A 97 -7.98 -1.54 11.95
C PHE A 97 -6.84 -0.59 12.32
N VAL A 98 -6.59 -0.36 13.62
CA VAL A 98 -5.55 0.58 14.09
C VAL A 98 -4.16 0.11 13.68
N LYS A 99 -3.84 -1.17 13.94
CA LYS A 99 -2.52 -1.73 13.66
C LYS A 99 -2.26 -1.78 12.15
N VAL A 100 -3.27 -2.21 11.39
CA VAL A 100 -3.19 -2.28 9.92
C VAL A 100 -3.10 -0.89 9.30
N GLY A 101 -3.85 0.09 9.82
CA GLY A 101 -3.77 1.47 9.38
C GLY A 101 -2.41 2.11 9.65
N LEU A 102 -1.82 1.89 10.83
CA LEU A 102 -0.46 2.35 11.13
C LEU A 102 0.59 1.69 10.25
N LEU A 103 0.51 0.36 10.08
CA LEU A 103 1.38 -0.38 9.18
C LEU A 103 1.32 0.20 7.76
N TYR A 104 0.11 0.40 7.23
CA TYR A 104 -0.10 0.97 5.91
C TYR A 104 0.53 2.37 5.75
N ILE A 105 0.25 3.29 6.70
CA ILE A 105 0.74 4.67 6.61
C ILE A 105 2.27 4.74 6.71
N ILE A 106 2.86 4.03 7.68
CA ILE A 106 4.31 4.09 7.92
C ILE A 106 5.07 3.38 6.79
N SER A 107 4.56 2.25 6.28
CA SER A 107 5.17 1.61 5.11
C SER A 107 5.06 2.46 3.85
N GLY A 108 3.94 3.15 3.63
CA GLY A 108 3.80 4.09 2.52
C GLY A 108 4.83 5.23 2.57
N PHE A 109 5.09 5.75 3.78
CA PHE A 109 6.17 6.71 4.00
C PHE A 109 7.55 6.11 3.71
N GLY A 110 7.85 4.91 4.21
CA GLY A 110 9.12 4.22 3.95
C GLY A 110 9.36 3.95 2.46
N GLY A 111 8.31 3.58 1.71
CA GLY A 111 8.36 3.48 0.26
C GLY A 111 8.67 4.82 -0.41
N SER A 112 7.97 5.88 -0.03
CA SER A 112 8.18 7.21 -0.58
C SER A 112 9.59 7.75 -0.29
N LEU A 113 10.14 7.44 0.89
CA LEU A 113 11.51 7.77 1.26
C LEU A 113 12.51 7.03 0.38
N LEU A 114 12.36 5.72 0.19
CA LEU A 114 13.28 4.95 -0.66
C LEU A 114 13.19 5.40 -2.13
N SER A 115 11.99 5.66 -2.62
CA SER A 115 11.79 6.26 -3.95
C SER A 115 12.54 7.58 -4.10
N ALA A 116 12.41 8.49 -3.12
CA ALA A 116 13.08 9.78 -3.17
C ALA A 116 14.61 9.70 -3.18
N LEU A 117 15.19 8.63 -2.61
CA LEU A 117 16.63 8.40 -2.61
C LEU A 117 17.16 7.94 -3.98
N PHE A 118 16.38 7.17 -4.73
CA PHE A 118 16.85 6.50 -5.96
C PHE A 118 16.23 7.05 -7.26
N ILE A 119 15.08 7.73 -7.22
CA ILE A 119 14.40 8.29 -8.40
C ILE A 119 14.38 9.81 -8.31
N GLN A 120 15.20 10.47 -9.14
CA GLN A 120 15.34 11.93 -9.12
C GLN A 120 14.67 12.64 -10.29
N SER A 121 14.26 11.92 -11.33
CA SER A 121 13.79 12.49 -12.61
C SER A 121 12.29 12.32 -12.87
N ASN A 122 11.63 11.39 -12.17
CA ASN A 122 10.21 11.07 -12.37
C ASN A 122 9.40 11.40 -11.12
N ILE A 123 8.09 11.56 -11.32
CA ILE A 123 7.14 11.74 -10.23
C ILE A 123 6.62 10.40 -9.76
N SER A 124 6.36 10.27 -8.46
CA SER A 124 5.75 9.07 -7.88
C SER A 124 4.41 9.40 -7.23
N VAL A 125 3.43 8.52 -7.48
CA VAL A 125 2.08 8.59 -6.94
C VAL A 125 1.55 7.18 -6.73
N GLY A 126 0.70 7.00 -5.72
CA GLY A 126 -0.05 5.77 -5.54
C GLY A 126 0.14 5.18 -4.16
N ALA A 127 -0.88 4.43 -3.76
CA ALA A 127 -0.91 3.66 -2.52
C ALA A 127 -0.04 2.39 -2.55
N SER A 128 0.58 2.08 -3.69
CA SER A 128 1.19 0.78 -3.93
C SER A 128 2.40 0.50 -3.03
N GLY A 129 3.17 1.51 -2.64
CA GLY A 129 4.22 1.33 -1.61
C GLY A 129 3.65 0.86 -0.27
N ALA A 130 2.53 1.44 0.18
CA ALA A 130 1.84 1.03 1.39
C ALA A 130 1.25 -0.38 1.27
N LEU A 131 0.69 -0.72 0.10
CA LEU A 131 0.21 -2.07 -0.21
C LEU A 131 1.33 -3.12 -0.13
N PHE A 132 2.50 -2.83 -0.71
CA PHE A 132 3.69 -3.68 -0.56
C PHE A 132 4.12 -3.80 0.90
N GLY A 133 3.93 -2.75 1.70
CA GLY A 133 4.09 -2.81 3.16
C GLY A 133 3.17 -3.81 3.84
N LEU A 134 1.89 -3.87 3.45
CA LEU A 134 0.96 -4.88 3.96
C LEU A 134 1.40 -6.30 3.58
N LEU A 135 1.89 -6.50 2.35
CA LEU A 135 2.47 -7.79 1.92
C LEU A 135 3.73 -8.16 2.71
N GLY A 136 4.60 -7.19 2.99
CA GLY A 136 5.76 -7.37 3.87
C GLY A 136 5.35 -7.76 5.28
N GLY A 137 4.33 -7.09 5.83
CA GLY A 137 3.77 -7.43 7.14
C GLY A 137 3.19 -8.84 7.18
N MET A 138 2.44 -9.26 6.15
CA MET A 138 1.95 -10.64 6.03
C MET A 138 3.09 -11.66 6.02
N LEU A 139 4.21 -11.35 5.36
CA LEU A 139 5.35 -12.25 5.34
C LEU A 139 5.97 -12.40 6.74
N SER A 140 6.09 -11.30 7.49
CA SER A 140 6.58 -11.32 8.88
C SER A 140 5.63 -12.06 9.80
N GLU A 141 4.33 -11.90 9.62
CA GLU A 141 3.29 -12.63 10.36
C GLU A 141 3.41 -14.14 10.12
N LEU A 142 3.58 -14.55 8.86
CA LEU A 142 3.73 -15.94 8.46
C LEU A 142 5.01 -16.56 9.05
N ILE A 143 6.13 -15.82 9.05
CA ILE A 143 7.39 -16.27 9.64
C ILE A 143 7.26 -16.38 11.16
N THR A 144 6.64 -15.41 11.81
CA THR A 144 6.49 -15.39 13.28
C THR A 144 5.55 -16.51 13.77
N ASN A 145 4.52 -16.84 12.99
CA ASN A 145 3.51 -17.84 13.33
C ASN A 145 3.67 -19.15 12.54
N TRP A 146 4.89 -19.44 12.07
CA TRP A 146 5.18 -20.55 11.15
C TRP A 146 4.61 -21.91 11.58
N THR A 147 4.58 -22.18 12.89
CA THR A 147 4.12 -23.44 13.48
C THR A 147 2.61 -23.63 13.46
N ILE A 148 1.82 -22.54 13.34
CA ILE A 148 0.36 -22.57 13.37
C ILE A 148 -0.22 -22.93 11.99
N TYR A 149 0.50 -22.61 10.91
CA TYR A 149 0.02 -22.81 9.55
C TYR A 149 0.19 -24.26 9.08
N ALA A 150 -0.93 -24.95 8.85
CA ALA A 150 -0.96 -26.32 8.33
C ALA A 150 -0.21 -26.45 6.99
N ASN A 151 -0.48 -25.54 6.04
CA ASN A 151 0.13 -25.51 4.70
C ASN A 151 1.14 -24.35 4.54
N LYS A 152 1.99 -24.14 5.55
CA LYS A 152 2.97 -23.03 5.62
C LYS A 152 3.84 -22.84 4.39
N VAL A 153 4.35 -23.92 3.79
CA VAL A 153 5.23 -23.85 2.61
C VAL A 153 4.46 -23.33 1.39
N ALA A 154 3.23 -23.81 1.18
CA ALA A 154 2.39 -23.33 0.09
C ALA A 154 2.04 -21.85 0.28
N ALA A 155 1.62 -21.45 1.50
CA ALA A 155 1.31 -20.06 1.80
C ALA A 155 2.51 -19.12 1.58
N PHE A 156 3.71 -19.55 2.01
CA PHE A 156 4.95 -18.81 1.81
C PHE A 156 5.29 -18.65 0.32
N ILE A 157 5.26 -19.76 -0.44
CA ILE A 157 5.55 -19.74 -1.88
C ILE A 157 4.54 -18.84 -2.60
N THR A 158 3.25 -18.97 -2.32
CA THR A 158 2.21 -18.12 -2.93
C THR A 158 2.48 -16.64 -2.65
N LEU A 159 2.79 -16.28 -1.40
CA LEU A 159 3.06 -14.89 -1.05
C LEU A 159 4.32 -14.35 -1.75
N VAL A 160 5.41 -15.12 -1.76
CA VAL A 160 6.65 -14.76 -2.47
C VAL A 160 6.43 -14.61 -3.97
N VAL A 161 5.67 -15.51 -4.59
CA VAL A 161 5.32 -15.42 -6.01
C VAL A 161 4.50 -14.16 -6.29
N ILE A 162 3.51 -13.83 -5.45
CA ILE A 162 2.73 -12.60 -5.60
C ILE A 162 3.65 -11.36 -5.53
N ILE A 163 4.54 -11.31 -4.54
CA ILE A 163 5.49 -10.20 -4.39
C ILE A 163 6.40 -10.09 -5.63
N ALA A 164 6.98 -11.21 -6.07
CA ALA A 164 7.90 -11.26 -7.21
C ALA A 164 7.21 -10.83 -8.51
N VAL A 165 6.00 -11.32 -8.76
CA VAL A 165 5.20 -10.93 -9.95
C VAL A 165 4.87 -9.45 -9.92
N ASN A 166 4.47 -8.88 -8.78
CA ASN A 166 4.17 -7.45 -8.70
C ASN A 166 5.43 -6.58 -8.91
N LEU A 167 6.59 -6.99 -8.39
CA LEU A 167 7.87 -6.29 -8.66
C LEU A 167 8.31 -6.42 -10.13
N ALA A 168 8.07 -7.58 -10.75
CA ALA A 168 8.35 -7.80 -12.17
C ALA A 168 7.45 -6.93 -13.06
N VAL A 169 6.17 -6.79 -12.71
CA VAL A 169 5.26 -5.84 -13.37
C VAL A 169 5.78 -4.41 -13.24
N GLY A 170 6.41 -4.05 -12.12
CA GLY A 170 6.99 -2.73 -11.93
C GLY A 170 8.24 -2.40 -12.76
N ILE A 171 8.73 -3.33 -13.58
CA ILE A 171 9.70 -3.03 -14.65
C ILE A 171 9.05 -2.22 -15.77
N LEU A 172 7.70 -2.23 -15.87
CA LEU A 172 6.98 -1.40 -16.82
C LEU A 172 7.20 0.09 -16.55
N PRO A 173 7.29 0.92 -17.62
CA PRO A 173 7.47 2.35 -17.45
C PRO A 173 6.30 2.94 -16.67
N HIS A 174 6.59 3.97 -15.86
CA HIS A 174 5.66 4.67 -14.93
C HIS A 174 5.35 3.94 -13.61
N ILE A 175 6.00 2.81 -13.32
CA ILE A 175 5.90 2.13 -12.02
C ILE A 175 7.15 2.39 -11.18
N ASP A 176 6.94 2.65 -9.90
CA ASP A 176 8.00 2.97 -8.94
C ASP A 176 8.36 1.75 -8.08
N ASN A 177 9.30 0.95 -8.59
CA ASN A 177 9.78 -0.24 -7.88
C ASN A 177 10.54 0.10 -6.59
N PHE A 178 11.19 1.26 -6.49
CA PHE A 178 11.86 1.66 -5.26
C PHE A 178 10.84 1.97 -4.16
N ALA A 179 9.70 2.55 -4.50
CA ALA A 179 8.59 2.71 -3.56
C ALA A 179 8.04 1.35 -3.08
N HIS A 180 7.93 0.37 -3.98
CA HIS A 180 7.49 -0.98 -3.62
C HIS A 180 8.46 -1.68 -2.70
N ILE A 181 9.75 -1.65 -3.02
CA ILE A 181 10.81 -2.27 -2.20
C ILE A 181 10.89 -1.59 -0.83
N GLY A 182 10.87 -0.26 -0.77
CA GLY A 182 10.96 0.47 0.49
C GLY A 182 9.73 0.26 1.36
N GLY A 183 8.55 0.21 0.74
CA GLY A 183 7.29 -0.12 1.41
C GLY A 183 7.30 -1.52 1.98
N PHE A 184 7.69 -2.51 1.17
CA PHE A 184 7.82 -3.91 1.57
C PHE A 184 8.78 -4.09 2.74
N LEU A 185 10.00 -3.54 2.64
CA LEU A 185 11.00 -3.66 3.69
C LEU A 185 10.53 -3.02 4.99
N SER A 186 9.93 -1.82 4.91
CA SER A 186 9.37 -1.13 6.08
C SER A 186 8.24 -1.95 6.71
N GLY A 187 7.32 -2.46 5.91
CA GLY A 187 6.20 -3.28 6.39
C GLY A 187 6.62 -4.62 6.95
N PHE A 188 7.64 -5.25 6.35
CA PHE A 188 8.24 -6.47 6.87
C PHE A 188 8.82 -6.25 8.28
N LEU A 189 9.63 -5.20 8.46
CA LEU A 189 10.20 -4.90 9.78
C LEU A 189 9.12 -4.53 10.81
N LEU A 190 8.15 -3.68 10.42
CA LEU A 190 7.03 -3.30 11.29
C LEU A 190 6.10 -4.47 11.61
N GLY A 191 5.98 -5.44 10.71
CA GLY A 191 5.16 -6.64 10.90
C GLY A 191 5.56 -7.44 12.15
N PHE A 192 6.87 -7.53 12.45
CA PHE A 192 7.36 -8.18 13.67
C PHE A 192 6.93 -7.48 14.96
N VAL A 193 6.55 -6.20 14.88
CA VAL A 193 6.15 -5.39 16.05
C VAL A 193 4.63 -5.30 16.13
N PHE A 194 3.96 -4.94 15.03
CA PHE A 194 2.52 -4.69 15.01
C PHE A 194 1.70 -5.97 14.87
N LEU A 195 2.17 -6.98 14.15
CA LEU A 195 1.40 -8.19 13.86
C LEU A 195 1.75 -9.35 14.81
N ILE A 196 2.24 -9.03 16.02
CA ILE A 196 2.41 -10.02 17.08
C ILE A 196 1.04 -10.55 17.49
N ARG A 197 0.85 -11.86 17.32
CA ARG A 197 -0.23 -12.58 17.98
C ARG A 197 0.26 -13.00 19.35
N PRO A 198 -0.35 -12.51 20.45
CA PRO A 198 -0.07 -13.09 21.75
C PRO A 198 -0.56 -14.54 21.71
N GLN A 199 0.38 -15.48 21.62
CA GLN A 199 0.10 -16.88 21.89
C GLN A 199 -0.10 -16.98 23.40
N PHE A 200 -1.30 -16.64 23.87
CA PHE A 200 -1.74 -17.14 25.16
C PHE A 200 -1.89 -18.64 24.98
N GLY A 201 -0.76 -19.35 25.12
CA GLY A 201 -0.80 -20.74 25.51
C GLY A 201 -1.70 -20.77 26.73
N TRP A 202 -2.91 -21.29 26.56
CA TRP A 202 -3.69 -21.73 27.69
C TRP A 202 -2.72 -22.57 28.52
N PHE A 203 -2.28 -22.05 29.68
CA PHE A 203 -1.77 -22.88 30.75
C PHE A 203 -2.97 -23.69 31.25
N GLY A 204 -3.44 -24.61 30.40
CA GLY A 204 -4.48 -25.55 30.68
C GLY A 204 -3.89 -26.62 31.59
N GLN A 205 -4.20 -26.49 32.88
CA GLN A 205 -4.42 -27.62 33.80
C GLN A 205 -3.28 -28.64 34.00
N GLY A 206 -2.03 -28.34 33.65
CA GLY A 206 -0.88 -29.19 34.01
C GLY A 206 -0.43 -29.06 35.47
N TYR A 207 -0.84 -27.99 36.16
CA TYR A 207 -0.45 -27.66 37.54
C TYR A 207 -1.65 -27.40 38.45
N ALA A 208 -2.82 -27.95 38.14
CA ALA A 208 -3.90 -27.98 39.11
C ALA A 208 -3.57 -29.06 40.15
N PRO A 209 -3.48 -28.73 41.45
CA PRO A 209 -3.37 -29.75 42.48
C PRO A 209 -4.55 -30.72 42.36
N LEU A 210 -4.33 -32.01 42.64
CA LEU A 210 -5.39 -33.02 42.67
C LEU A 210 -6.54 -32.49 43.55
N GLY A 211 -7.69 -32.21 42.94
CA GLY A 211 -8.90 -31.72 43.63
C GLY A 211 -9.49 -30.40 43.12
N TYR A 212 -8.89 -29.74 42.14
CA TYR A 212 -9.47 -28.50 41.59
C TYR A 212 -10.70 -28.79 40.69
N ILE A 213 -11.90 -28.48 41.21
CA ILE A 213 -13.15 -28.48 40.43
C ILE A 213 -13.37 -27.05 39.91
N PRO A 214 -13.32 -26.80 38.59
CA PRO A 214 -13.66 -25.50 38.07
C PRO A 214 -15.14 -25.21 38.33
N SER A 215 -15.44 -24.12 39.02
CA SER A 215 -16.82 -23.64 39.12
C SER A 215 -17.31 -23.26 37.72
N LEU A 216 -18.37 -23.92 37.25
CA LEU A 216 -19.13 -23.50 36.07
C LEU A 216 -19.71 -22.10 36.31
N SER A 217 -18.99 -21.06 35.91
CA SER A 217 -19.60 -19.74 35.72
C SER A 217 -20.33 -19.75 34.38
N LYS A 218 -21.66 -19.93 34.46
CA LYS A 218 -22.57 -19.50 33.40
C LYS A 218 -22.38 -18.00 33.17
N ILE A 219 -22.18 -17.59 31.92
CA ILE A 219 -22.93 -16.59 31.14
C ILE A 219 -22.41 -16.67 29.70
#